data_AF-A0A2X3UKF6-F1
#
_entry.id   AF-A0A2X3UKF6-F1
#
_cell.length_a   1.000
_cell.length_b   1.000
_cell.length_c   1.000
_cell.angle_alpha   90.00
_cell.angle_beta   90.00
_cell.angle_gamma   90.00
#
_symmetry.space_group_name_H-M   'P 1'
#
loop_
_entity.id
_entity.type
_entity.pdbx_description
1 polymer ?
#
loop_
_entity_poly.entity_id
_entity_poly.type
_entity_poly.pdbx_seq_one_letter_code
_entity_poly.pdbx_strand_id
1 'polypeptide(L)'
;MNKLGSEFLKEFDNYERPIAFGMTKRLLVMMVGIGIVVSITITISLMGLSEIFMYLVALLIAPPFVIYGLGFDESFKDKVLFNLKVQKRAYITEFEEGEEFTTDDFKSWKKIKETDES
;
A
#
# COMPACT_ATOMS: atom_id res chain seq x y z
N MET A 1 -2.00 -22.22 16.95
CA MET A 1 -3.34 -21.60 16.89
C MET A 1 -3.68 -21.41 15.43
N ASN A 2 -4.70 -22.12 14.93
CA ASN A 2 -5.11 -22.04 13.52
C ASN A 2 -6.06 -20.86 13.33
N LYS A 3 -5.76 -19.99 12.37
CA LYS A 3 -6.60 -18.83 12.01
C LYS A 3 -7.90 -19.36 11.38
N LEU A 4 -9.03 -19.12 12.04
CA LEU A 4 -10.36 -19.46 11.54
C LEU A 4 -10.86 -18.32 10.65
N GLY A 5 -11.00 -18.62 9.36
CA GLY A 5 -11.88 -17.89 8.43
C GLY A 5 -11.33 -16.56 7.91
N SER A 6 -10.93 -16.59 6.63
CA SER A 6 -10.48 -15.46 5.79
C SER A 6 -9.07 -14.95 6.09
N GLU A 7 -8.11 -15.48 5.33
CA GLU A 7 -6.85 -14.79 5.07
C GLU A 7 -7.13 -13.65 4.10
N PHE A 8 -7.23 -12.42 4.60
CA PHE A 8 -7.24 -11.25 3.73
C PHE A 8 -5.97 -11.30 2.86
N LEU A 9 -6.10 -11.05 1.55
CA LEU A 9 -4.96 -11.00 0.60
C LEU A 9 -3.85 -10.01 1.03
N LYS A 10 -4.15 -9.11 1.96
CA LYS A 10 -3.24 -8.18 2.60
C LYS A 10 -3.57 -8.16 4.10
N GLU A 11 -2.64 -8.58 4.95
CA GLU A 11 -2.77 -8.33 6.39
C GLU A 11 -2.86 -6.81 6.60
N PHE A 12 -3.87 -6.34 7.33
CA PHE A 12 -4.08 -4.93 7.66
C PHE A 12 -2.93 -4.31 8.49
N ASP A 13 -1.85 -5.05 8.74
CA ASP A 13 -0.74 -4.71 9.63
C ASP A 13 0.44 -4.02 8.92
N ASN A 14 0.36 -3.74 7.62
CA ASN A 14 1.35 -2.92 6.91
C ASN A 14 1.14 -1.41 7.15
N TYR A 15 0.73 -1.03 8.36
CA TYR A 15 0.69 0.38 8.77
C TYR A 15 2.10 0.82 9.18
N GLU A 16 2.74 1.69 8.39
CA GLU A 16 4.01 2.29 8.80
C GLU A 16 3.80 3.17 10.02
N ARG A 17 4.26 2.69 11.17
CA ARG A 17 4.16 3.42 12.43
C ARG A 17 5.00 4.71 12.36
N PRO A 18 4.48 5.84 12.86
CA PRO A 18 5.28 7.06 12.98
C PRO A 18 6.42 6.82 13.97
N ILE A 19 7.63 7.27 13.62
CA ILE A 19 8.84 7.08 14.43
C ILE A 19 9.17 8.34 15.23
N ALA A 20 9.12 9.50 14.59
CA ALA A 20 9.48 10.78 15.22
C ALA A 20 8.59 11.90 14.66
N PHE A 21 8.12 12.81 15.53
CA PHE A 21 7.29 13.96 15.16
C PHE A 21 6.04 13.62 14.33
N GLY A 22 5.50 12.41 14.48
CA GLY A 22 4.36 11.93 13.67
C GLY A 22 4.73 11.53 12.24
N MET A 23 6.01 11.52 11.86
CA MET A 23 6.49 11.13 10.54
C MET A 23 6.89 9.65 10.49
N THR A 24 6.62 8.99 9.37
CA THR A 24 7.08 7.62 9.09
C THR A 24 8.58 7.60 8.78
N LYS A 25 9.20 6.42 8.85
CA LYS A 25 10.62 6.23 8.50
C LYS A 25 10.94 6.75 7.10
N ARG A 26 10.06 6.49 6.14
CA ARG A 26 10.23 6.88 4.73
C ARG A 26 10.32 8.40 4.58
N LEU A 27 9.45 9.13 5.27
CA LEU A 27 9.48 10.60 5.29
C LEU A 27 10.76 11.14 5.92
N LEU A 28 11.26 10.52 6.99
CA LEU A 28 12.54 10.91 7.59
C LEU A 28 13.71 10.73 6.61
N VAL A 29 13.76 9.59 5.91
CA VAL A 29 14.77 9.33 4.88
C VAL A 29 14.68 10.35 3.74
N MET A 30 13.46 10.70 3.32
CA MET A 30 13.22 11.73 2.31
C MET A 30 13.72 13.10 2.77
N MET A 31 13.45 13.51 4.01
CA MET A 31 13.94 14.78 4.55
C MET A 31 15.46 14.85 4.59
N VAL A 32 16.13 13.75 4.94
CA VAL A 32 17.60 13.67 4.89
C VAL A 32 18.09 13.87 3.45
N GLY A 33 17.48 13.19 2.48
CA GLY A 33 17.81 13.33 1.06
C GLY A 33 17.64 14.77 0.55
N ILE A 34 16.52 15.40 0.89
CA ILE A 34 16.24 16.81 0.54
C ILE A 34 17.27 17.73 1.21
N GLY A 35 17.59 17.50 2.49
CA GLY A 35 18.60 18.25 3.22
C GLY A 35 19.98 18.20 2.56
N ILE A 36 20.37 17.03 2.05
CA ILE A 36 21.62 16.86 1.28
C ILE A 36 21.58 17.69 -0.01
N VAL A 37 20.50 17.61 -0.79
CA VAL A 37 20.36 18.37 -2.05
C VAL A 37 20.44 19.88 -1.79
N VAL A 38 19.76 20.37 -0.75
CA VAL A 38 19.77 21.78 -0.38
C VAL A 38 21.18 22.21 0.04
N SER A 39 21.85 21.42 0.86
CA SER A 39 23.21 21.73 1.35
C SER A 39 24.23 21.80 0.21
N ILE A 40 24.15 20.86 -0.73
CA ILE A 40 25.03 20.84 -1.91
C ILE A 40 24.71 22.03 -2.82
N THR A 41 23.43 22.34 -3.05
CA THR A 41 23.01 23.48 -3.88
C THR A 41 23.53 24.81 -3.31
N ILE A 42 23.43 25.02 -2.00
CA ILE A 42 24.00 26.20 -1.32
C ILE A 42 25.51 26.25 -1.52
N THR A 43 26.20 25.12 -1.37
CA THR A 43 27.66 25.05 -1.56
C THR A 43 28.06 25.42 -2.99
N ILE A 44 27.36 24.90 -4.00
CA ILE A 44 27.58 25.21 -5.42
C ILE A 44 27.38 26.70 -5.67
N SER A 45 26.33 27.30 -5.09
CA SER A 45 26.04 28.73 -5.21
C SER A 45 27.14 29.58 -4.57
N LEU A 46 27.62 29.22 -3.38
CA LEU A 46 28.73 29.91 -2.70
C LEU A 46 30.05 29.83 -3.48
N MET A 47 30.26 28.74 -4.22
CA MET A 47 31.44 28.58 -5.09
C MET A 47 31.31 29.32 -6.43
N GLY A 48 30.17 29.94 -6.72
CA GLY A 48 29.92 30.64 -7.99
C GLY A 48 29.91 29.72 -9.22
N LEU A 49 29.60 28.44 -9.01
CA LEU A 49 29.52 27.45 -10.09
C LEU A 49 28.26 27.66 -10.93
N SER A 50 28.28 27.13 -12.16
CA SER A 50 27.13 27.17 -13.06
C SER A 50 25.92 26.43 -12.47
N GLU A 51 24.72 26.96 -12.74
CA GLU A 51 23.44 26.38 -12.34
C GLU A 51 23.22 24.96 -12.88
N ILE A 52 23.90 24.57 -13.97
CA ILE A 52 23.80 23.22 -14.53
C ILE A 52 24.16 22.15 -13.50
N PHE A 53 25.10 22.44 -12.59
CA PHE A 53 25.49 21.54 -11.52
C PHE A 53 24.40 21.38 -10.47
N MET A 54 23.63 22.43 -10.18
CA MET A 54 22.49 22.36 -9.27
C MET A 54 21.40 21.44 -9.83
N TYR A 55 21.09 21.59 -11.12
CA TYR A 55 20.11 20.71 -11.79
C TYR A 55 20.58 19.25 -11.83
N LEU A 56 21.87 19.00 -12.09
CA LEU A 56 22.43 17.65 -12.07
C LEU A 56 22.33 17.01 -10.68
N VAL A 57 22.68 17.76 -9.63
CA VAL A 57 22.56 17.29 -8.24
C VAL A 57 21.11 16.97 -7.90
N ALA A 58 20.18 17.88 -8.24
CA ALA A 58 18.76 17.65 -8.01
C ALA A 58 18.26 16.40 -8.76
N LEU A 59 18.63 16.23 -10.03
CA LEU A 59 18.20 15.11 -10.87
C LEU A 59 18.76 13.76 -10.42
N LEU A 60 20.02 13.71 -9.97
CA LEU A 60 20.65 12.47 -9.55
C LEU A 60 20.24 12.05 -8.14
N ILE A 61 20.16 13.02 -7.23
CA ILE A 61 20.00 12.74 -5.81
C ILE A 61 18.52 12.75 -5.42
N ALA A 62 17.72 13.73 -5.85
CA ALA A 62 16.35 13.87 -5.33
C ALA A 62 15.41 12.70 -5.70
N PRO A 63 15.37 12.16 -6.94
CA PRO A 63 14.42 11.13 -7.32
C PRO A 63 14.41 9.87 -6.46
N PRO A 64 15.53 9.21 -6.11
CA PRO A 64 15.49 8.01 -5.27
C PRO A 64 14.90 8.28 -3.89
N PHE A 65 15.20 9.44 -3.27
CA PHE A 65 14.65 9.79 -1.97
C PHE A 65 13.15 10.12 -2.03
N VAL A 66 12.70 10.78 -3.09
CA VAL A 66 11.28 11.12 -3.29
C VAL A 66 10.46 9.87 -3.59
N ILE A 67 10.96 8.97 -4.45
CA ILE A 67 10.27 7.72 -4.79
C ILE A 67 10.10 6.84 -3.56
N TYR A 68 11.17 6.67 -2.79
CA TYR A 68 11.14 5.91 -1.54
C TYR A 68 10.26 6.60 -0.48
N GLY A 69 10.42 7.91 -0.30
CA GLY A 69 9.72 8.72 0.69
C GLY A 69 8.21 8.71 0.54
N LEU A 70 7.74 8.81 -0.70
CA LEU A 70 6.30 8.80 -1.03
C LEU A 70 5.72 7.39 -1.11
N GLY A 71 6.54 6.34 -0.99
CA GLY A 71 6.08 4.96 -1.07
C GLY A 71 5.51 4.60 -2.44
N PHE A 72 5.99 5.25 -3.51
CA PHE A 72 5.57 4.93 -4.88
C PHE A 72 5.81 3.45 -5.22
N ASP A 73 6.84 2.84 -4.63
CA ASP A 73 7.14 1.41 -4.77
C ASP A 73 5.95 0.52 -4.39
N GLU A 74 5.24 0.88 -3.32
CA GLU A 74 4.16 0.04 -2.78
C GLU A 74 2.90 0.15 -3.62
N SER A 75 2.57 1.38 -4.05
CA SER A 75 1.45 1.65 -4.95
C SER A 75 1.68 1.08 -6.35
N PHE A 76 2.92 1.11 -6.84
CA PHE A 76 3.28 0.57 -8.15
C PHE A 76 3.29 -0.96 -8.13
N LYS A 77 3.86 -1.57 -7.08
CA LYS A 77 3.86 -3.01 -6.90
C LYS A 77 2.44 -3.58 -6.86
N ASP A 78 1.53 -2.94 -6.13
CA ASP A 78 0.13 -3.37 -6.07
C ASP A 78 -0.58 -3.27 -7.44
N LYS A 79 -0.35 -2.19 -8.20
CA LYS A 79 -0.90 -2.04 -9.56
C LYS A 79 -0.35 -3.07 -10.54
N VAL A 80 0.95 -3.36 -10.47
CA VAL A 80 1.60 -4.37 -11.31
C VAL A 80 1.10 -5.77 -10.94
N LEU A 81 1.05 -6.10 -9.65
CA LEU A 81 0.49 -7.38 -9.19
C LEU A 81 -0.97 -7.53 -9.61
N PHE A 82 -1.77 -6.49 -9.48
CA PHE A 82 -3.17 -6.51 -9.89
C PHE A 82 -3.34 -6.77 -11.39
N ASN A 83 -2.57 -6.08 -12.23
CA ASN A 83 -2.66 -6.25 -13.68
C ASN A 83 -2.12 -7.61 -14.16
N LEU A 84 -1.08 -8.15 -13.51
CA LEU A 84 -0.49 -9.45 -13.87
C LEU A 84 -1.27 -10.63 -13.29
N LYS A 85 -1.92 -10.46 -12.14
CA LYS A 85 -2.69 -11.51 -11.49
C LYS A 85 -4.06 -11.57 -12.15
N VAL A 86 -4.19 -12.45 -13.15
CA VAL A 86 -5.50 -12.87 -13.71
C VAL A 86 -6.26 -13.62 -12.62
N GLN A 87 -6.91 -12.87 -11.73
CA GLN A 87 -7.70 -13.43 -10.65
C GLN A 87 -9.13 -13.54 -11.15
N LYS A 88 -9.61 -14.76 -11.43
CA LYS A 88 -11.04 -15.01 -11.62
C LYS A 88 -11.75 -14.62 -10.31
N ARG A 89 -12.52 -13.55 -10.33
CA ARG A 89 -13.36 -13.16 -9.21
C ARG A 89 -14.62 -13.98 -9.34
N ALA A 90 -14.66 -15.13 -8.68
CA ALA A 90 -15.93 -15.84 -8.49
C ALA A 90 -16.81 -14.93 -7.62
N TYR A 91 -17.76 -14.25 -8.25
CA TYR A 91 -18.80 -13.54 -7.52
C TYR A 91 -19.87 -14.54 -7.11
N ILE A 92 -20.54 -14.30 -5.98
CA ILE A 92 -21.63 -15.17 -5.49
C ILE A 92 -22.75 -15.33 -6.54
N THR A 93 -22.81 -14.42 -7.52
CA THR A 93 -23.73 -14.43 -8.66
C THR A 93 -23.31 -15.35 -9.82
N GLU A 94 -22.10 -15.91 -9.81
CA GLU A 94 -21.59 -16.85 -10.82
C GLU A 94 -21.80 -18.33 -10.45
N PHE A 95 -22.34 -18.61 -9.26
CA PHE A 95 -22.87 -19.93 -8.95
C PHE A 95 -24.18 -20.08 -9.74
N GLU A 96 -24.16 -20.93 -10.77
CA GLU A 96 -25.33 -21.22 -11.60
C GLU A 96 -26.50 -21.70 -10.72
N GLU A 97 -27.72 -21.25 -11.05
CA GLU A 97 -28.98 -21.84 -10.57
C GLU A 97 -29.02 -23.32 -10.95
N GLY A 98 -28.43 -24.19 -10.16
CA GLY A 98 -28.34 -25.62 -10.50
C GLY A 98 -27.46 -26.48 -9.60
N GLU A 99 -26.64 -25.91 -8.71
CA GLU A 99 -25.91 -26.73 -7.73
C GLU A 99 -26.87 -27.20 -6.63
N GLU A 100 -27.23 -28.49 -6.66
CA GLU A 100 -27.96 -29.16 -5.59
C GLU A 100 -27.13 -29.11 -4.30
N PHE A 101 -27.55 -28.23 -3.39
CA PHE A 101 -26.98 -28.17 -2.03
C PHE A 101 -27.06 -29.55 -1.37
N THR A 102 -25.90 -30.16 -1.14
CA THR A 102 -25.82 -31.42 -0.41
C THR A 102 -25.94 -31.16 1.10
N THR A 103 -26.23 -32.20 1.88
CA THR A 103 -26.56 -32.08 3.32
C THR A 103 -25.43 -31.49 4.18
N ASP A 104 -24.23 -31.34 3.61
CA ASP A 104 -23.06 -30.74 4.23
C ASP A 104 -22.91 -29.23 3.96
N ASP A 105 -23.78 -28.64 3.13
CA ASP A 105 -23.79 -27.19 2.88
C ASP A 105 -24.55 -26.45 4.01
N PHE A 106 -23.80 -25.60 4.71
CA PHE A 106 -24.11 -24.98 5.99
C PHE A 106 -25.55 -24.47 6.16
N LYS A 107 -26.34 -25.16 6.99
CA LYS A 107 -27.61 -24.64 7.52
C LYS A 107 -27.37 -23.76 8.76
N SER A 108 -28.00 -22.58 8.77
CA SER A 108 -28.09 -21.72 9.95
C SER A 108 -28.84 -22.44 11.09
N TRP A 109 -28.15 -22.67 12.20
CA TRP A 109 -28.68 -23.38 13.38
C TRP A 109 -29.50 -22.49 14.33
N LYS A 110 -29.72 -21.22 14.03
CA LYS A 110 -30.52 -20.33 14.91
C LYS A 110 -32.01 -20.41 14.57
N LYS A 111 -32.75 -21.18 15.36
CA LYS A 111 -34.22 -21.12 15.44
C LYS A 111 -34.68 -19.87 16.21
N ILE A 112 -34.48 -18.68 15.66
CA ILE A 112 -35.08 -17.46 16.22
C ILE A 112 -35.99 -16.87 15.15
N LYS A 113 -37.30 -16.84 15.43
CA LYS A 113 -38.26 -16.03 14.66
C LYS A 113 -38.14 -14.60 15.16
N GLU A 114 -37.75 -13.66 14.31
CA GLU A 114 -37.71 -12.23 14.62
C GLU A 114 -39.02 -11.51 14.24
N THR A 115 -40.17 -12.17 14.39
CA THR A 115 -41.47 -11.50 14.20
C THR A 115 -42.52 -12.15 15.08
N ASP A 116 -43.16 -11.32 15.91
CA ASP A 116 -44.39 -11.64 16.62
C ASP A 116 -45.55 -11.16 15.72
N GLU A 117 -46.38 -12.08 15.25
CA GLU A 117 -47.59 -11.74 14.49
C GLU A 117 -48.68 -11.33 15.48
N SER A 118 -49.06 -10.04 15.46
CA SER A 118 -50.27 -9.49 16.12
C SER A 118 -51.44 -9.49 15.16
#